data_AF-A0A0F9X1E8-F1
#
_entry.id   AF-A0A0F9X1E8-F1
#
_cell.length_a   1.000
_cell.length_b   1.000
_cell.length_c   1.000
_cell.angle_alpha   90.00
_cell.angle_beta   90.00
_cell.angle_gamma   90.00
#
_symmetry.space_group_name_H-M   'P 1'
#
loop_
_entity.id
_entity.type
_entity.pdbx_description
1 polymer ?
#
loop_
_entity_poly.entity_id
_entity_poly.type
_entity_poly.pdbx_seq_one_letter_code
_entity_poly.pdbx_strand_id
1 'polypeptide(L)'
;MKQETLAEELGISQQSVSSLEKSETLEDEKIQEVAKILGVTKEGIESFSEENVINYFNNFYDNSASQGNSFNQGIYPTFNPLDKVVELFEENKNLYERLLQAEKDKIIYLEELLKNK
;
A
#
# COMPACT_ATOMS: atom_id res chain seq x y z
N MET A 1 -8.93 6.44 27.04
CA MET A 1 -8.82 7.57 27.99
C MET A 1 -10.19 7.79 28.62
N LYS A 2 -10.29 8.16 29.89
CA LYS A 2 -11.59 8.52 30.52
C LYS A 2 -11.86 10.01 30.32
N GLN A 3 -13.13 10.42 30.24
CA GLN A 3 -13.51 11.83 30.07
C GLN A 3 -13.02 12.71 31.21
N GLU A 4 -13.03 12.20 32.45
CA GLU A 4 -12.53 12.93 33.62
C GLU A 4 -11.03 13.23 33.49
N THR A 5 -10.25 12.27 32.98
CA THR A 5 -8.81 12.44 32.74
C THR A 5 -8.55 13.45 31.64
N LEU A 6 -9.30 13.39 30.54
CA LEU A 6 -9.18 14.37 29.46
C LEU A 6 -9.55 15.79 29.91
N ALA A 7 -10.56 15.90 30.77
CA ALA A 7 -11.00 17.17 31.35
C ALA A 7 -9.92 17.79 32.25
N GLU A 8 -9.27 16.96 33.08
CA GLU A 8 -8.17 17.37 33.95
C GLU A 8 -6.97 17.89 33.14
N GLU A 9 -6.57 17.16 32.09
CA GLU A 9 -5.46 17.55 31.21
C GLU A 9 -5.76 18.82 30.37
N LEU A 10 -7.02 19.03 29.98
CA LEU A 10 -7.47 20.23 29.28
C LEU A 10 -7.77 21.42 30.21
N GLY A 11 -7.75 21.21 31.53
CA GLY A 11 -8.12 22.23 32.52
C GLY A 11 -9.59 22.66 32.45
N ILE A 12 -10.48 21.80 31.97
CA ILE A 12 -11.92 22.07 31.83
C ILE A 12 -12.76 21.09 32.65
N SER A 13 -14.07 21.32 32.72
CA SER A 13 -14.98 20.40 33.41
C SER A 13 -15.27 19.15 32.56
N GLN A 14 -15.58 18.02 33.20
CA GLN A 14 -16.02 16.80 32.50
C GLN A 14 -17.28 17.05 31.66
N GLN A 15 -18.19 17.92 32.14
CA GLN A 15 -19.36 18.34 31.38
C GLN A 15 -18.97 19.09 30.10
N SER A 16 -17.93 19.94 30.16
CA SER A 16 -17.38 20.63 28.99
C SER A 16 -16.80 19.65 27.98
N VAL A 17 -16.11 18.58 28.41
CA VAL A 17 -15.64 17.51 27.51
C VAL A 17 -16.82 16.81 26.83
N SER A 18 -17.88 16.47 27.58
CA SER A 18 -19.07 15.85 26.99
C SER A 18 -19.75 16.76 25.96
N SER A 19 -19.73 18.08 26.18
CA SER A 19 -20.21 19.05 25.19
C SER A 19 -19.30 19.13 23.97
N LEU A 20 -17.98 19.07 24.14
CA LEU A 20 -17.02 19.06 23.03
C LEU A 20 -17.21 17.82 22.14
N GLU A 21 -17.37 16.62 22.72
CA GLU A 21 -17.59 15.38 21.96
C GLU A 21 -18.89 15.38 21.15
N LYS A 22 -19.91 16.12 21.59
CA LYS A 22 -21.20 16.24 20.90
C LYS A 22 -21.22 17.36 19.86
N SER A 23 -20.19 18.21 19.83
CA SER A 23 -20.11 19.31 18.90
C SER A 23 -19.66 18.81 17.54
N GLU A 24 -20.39 19.16 16.48
CA GLU A 24 -20.04 18.83 15.10
C GLU A 24 -18.85 19.65 14.60
N THR A 25 -18.63 20.84 15.19
CA THR A 25 -17.51 21.72 14.87
C THR A 25 -16.77 22.13 16.13
N LEU A 26 -15.44 22.16 16.05
CA LEU A 26 -14.56 22.53 17.15
C LEU A 26 -13.54 23.55 16.64
N GLU A 27 -13.08 24.42 17.55
CA GLU A 27 -12.03 25.37 17.23
C GLU A 27 -10.70 24.64 16.99
N ASP A 28 -9.95 25.09 15.98
CA ASP A 28 -8.72 24.47 15.50
C ASP A 28 -7.67 24.30 16.62
N GLU A 29 -7.56 25.30 17.49
CA GLU A 29 -6.65 25.28 18.64
C GLU A 29 -7.02 24.19 19.65
N LYS A 30 -8.33 23.95 19.86
CA LYS A 30 -8.83 22.91 20.76
C LYS A 30 -8.57 21.52 20.22
N ILE A 31 -8.73 21.32 18.90
CA ILE A 31 -8.40 20.04 18.24
C ILE A 31 -6.89 19.74 18.42
N GLN A 32 -6.03 20.76 18.27
CA GLN A 32 -4.59 20.60 18.46
C GLN A 32 -4.21 20.23 19.90
N GLU A 33 -4.84 20.84 20.91
CA GLU A 33 -4.64 20.51 22.33
C GLU A 33 -5.07 19.07 22.64
N VAL A 34 -6.25 18.67 22.16
CA VAL A 34 -6.78 17.31 22.35
C VAL A 34 -5.88 16.28 21.66
N ALA A 35 -5.41 16.56 20.43
CA ALA A 35 -4.49 15.68 19.70
C ALA A 35 -3.19 15.43 20.48
N LYS A 36 -2.60 16.47 21.06
CA LYS A 36 -1.40 16.36 21.89
C LYS A 36 -1.62 15.48 23.12
N ILE A 37 -2.73 15.66 23.83
CA ILE A 37 -3.06 14.89 25.04
C ILE A 37 -3.31 13.41 24.70
N LEU A 38 -3.98 13.16 23.57
CA LEU A 38 -4.25 11.80 23.09
C LEU A 38 -3.05 11.14 22.40
N GLY A 39 -1.97 11.88 22.13
CA GLY A 39 -0.77 11.37 21.44
C GLY A 39 -1.02 11.06 19.96
N VAL A 40 -1.97 11.76 19.33
CA VAL A 40 -2.33 11.61 17.90
C VAL A 40 -2.07 12.91 17.14
N THR A 41 -2.17 12.87 15.81
CA THR A 41 -2.09 14.09 14.99
C THR A 41 -3.46 14.76 14.90
N LYS A 42 -3.47 16.08 14.65
CA LYS A 42 -4.69 16.86 14.44
C LYS A 42 -5.48 16.29 13.26
N GLU A 43 -4.78 16.01 12.17
CA GLU A 43 -5.33 15.41 10.95
C GLU A 43 -5.94 14.04 11.24
N GLY A 44 -5.37 13.27 12.18
CA GLY A 44 -5.92 11.98 12.61
C GLY A 44 -7.27 12.09 13.30
N ILE A 45 -7.54 13.20 14.00
CA ILE A 45 -8.84 13.49 14.60
C ILE A 45 -9.83 13.98 13.53
N GLU A 46 -9.40 14.89 12.65
CA GLU A 46 -10.27 15.48 11.62
C GLU A 46 -10.66 14.49 10.51
N SER A 47 -9.76 13.57 10.16
CA SER A 47 -10.01 12.52 9.15
C SER A 47 -10.62 11.25 9.72
N PHE A 48 -10.91 11.24 11.03
CA PHE A 48 -11.50 10.09 11.70
C PHE A 48 -12.91 9.83 11.17
N SER A 49 -13.11 8.65 10.60
CA SER A 49 -14.41 8.14 10.20
C SER A 49 -14.46 6.65 10.52
N GLU A 50 -15.54 6.19 11.16
CA GLU A 50 -15.74 4.78 11.46
C GLU A 50 -15.70 3.92 10.20
N GLU A 51 -16.23 4.42 9.08
CA GLU A 51 -16.18 3.75 7.78
C GLU A 51 -14.74 3.64 7.26
N ASN A 52 -13.93 4.70 7.38
CA ASN A 52 -12.52 4.66 7.00
C ASN A 52 -11.74 3.65 7.85
N VAL A 53 -12.07 3.56 9.13
CA VAL A 53 -11.47 2.61 10.07
C VAL A 53 -11.90 1.17 9.75
N ILE A 54 -13.20 0.93 9.49
CA ILE A 54 -13.72 -0.39 9.09
C ILE A 54 -13.13 -0.82 7.75
N ASN A 55 -13.05 0.09 6.77
CA ASN A 55 -12.40 -0.17 5.48
C ASN A 55 -10.92 -0.47 5.66
N TYR A 56 -10.21 0.25 6.54
CA TYR A 56 -8.83 -0.05 6.88
C TYR A 56 -8.68 -1.46 7.45
N PHE A 57 -9.53 -1.87 8.39
CA PHE A 57 -9.52 -3.21 8.96
C PHE A 57 -9.87 -4.30 7.93
N ASN A 58 -10.87 -4.08 7.07
CA ASN A 58 -11.24 -5.04 6.03
C ASN A 58 -10.15 -5.19 4.97
N ASN A 59 -9.50 -4.09 4.57
CA ASN A 59 -8.35 -4.11 3.66
C ASN A 59 -7.10 -4.69 4.31
N PHE A 60 -6.96 -4.66 5.64
CA PHE A 60 -5.83 -5.25 6.34
C PHE A 60 -5.80 -6.78 6.19
N TYR A 61 -6.96 -7.44 6.07
CA TYR A 61 -7.02 -8.90 5.88
C TYR A 61 -6.81 -9.33 4.41
N ASP A 62 -7.25 -8.54 3.44
CA ASP A 62 -7.12 -8.88 2.01
C ASP A 62 -5.80 -8.37 1.38
N ASN A 63 -5.11 -7.41 2.01
CA ASN A 63 -3.80 -6.90 1.57
C ASN A 63 -2.64 -7.17 2.54
N SER A 64 -2.82 -8.07 3.51
CA SER A 64 -1.74 -8.49 4.43
C SER A 64 -0.54 -9.15 3.74
N ALA A 65 -0.67 -9.52 2.46
CA ALA A 65 0.45 -10.02 1.65
C ALA A 65 1.14 -8.96 0.77
N SER A 66 0.60 -7.75 0.59
CA SER A 66 1.16 -6.80 -0.40
C SER A 66 1.47 -5.38 0.09
N GLN A 67 0.82 -4.84 1.12
CA GLN A 67 1.00 -3.41 1.47
C GLN A 67 1.18 -3.10 2.98
N GLY A 68 1.46 -4.12 3.80
CA GLY A 68 1.83 -3.97 5.21
C GLY A 68 3.26 -3.44 5.44
N ASN A 69 3.70 -2.40 4.74
CA ASN A 69 5.03 -1.80 4.93
C ASN A 69 4.97 -0.28 5.11
N SER A 70 4.33 0.16 6.19
CA SER A 70 4.64 1.46 6.79
C SER A 70 5.94 1.46 7.63
N PHE A 71 6.68 0.34 7.68
CA PHE A 71 7.97 0.22 8.38
C PHE A 71 9.15 -0.30 7.53
N ASN A 72 8.98 -0.68 6.25
CA ASN A 72 10.11 -0.92 5.32
C ASN A 72 10.20 0.19 4.26
N GLN A 73 10.67 1.37 4.66
CA GLN A 73 11.06 2.44 3.74
C GLN A 73 12.36 2.15 2.96
N GLY A 74 12.72 0.89 2.71
CA GLY A 74 14.06 0.55 2.19
C GLY A 74 14.17 -0.62 1.23
N ILE A 75 13.10 -1.39 0.99
CA ILE A 75 13.14 -2.55 0.08
C ILE A 75 11.87 -2.59 -0.75
N TYR A 76 11.56 -1.48 -1.42
CA TYR A 76 10.75 -1.53 -2.61
C TYR A 76 11.71 -1.60 -3.79
N PRO A 77 11.60 -2.61 -4.69
CA PRO A 77 12.31 -2.53 -5.94
C PRO A 77 11.97 -1.19 -6.60
N THR A 78 12.97 -0.44 -7.08
CA THR A 78 12.76 0.83 -7.80
C THR A 78 12.10 0.62 -9.17
N PHE A 79 11.65 -0.60 -9.46
CA PHE A 79 11.01 -1.01 -10.69
C PHE A 79 9.62 -1.57 -10.37
N ASN A 80 8.67 -1.36 -11.29
CA ASN A 80 7.36 -1.97 -11.22
C ASN A 80 7.48 -3.47 -11.55
N PRO A 81 7.09 -4.38 -10.64
CA PRO A 81 7.17 -5.82 -10.89
C PRO A 81 6.39 -6.28 -12.12
N LEU A 82 5.27 -5.62 -12.45
CA LEU A 82 4.49 -5.95 -13.64
C LEU A 82 5.27 -5.68 -14.93
N ASP A 83 6.04 -4.59 -14.97
CA ASP A 83 6.88 -4.27 -16.12
C ASP A 83 7.96 -5.36 -16.30
N LYS A 84 8.53 -5.88 -15.21
CA LYS A 84 9.47 -7.02 -15.27
C LYS A 84 8.83 -8.32 -15.71
N VAL A 85 7.58 -8.57 -15.34
CA VAL A 85 6.84 -9.73 -15.84
C VAL A 85 6.60 -9.60 -17.35
N VAL A 86 6.21 -8.43 -17.84
CA VAL A 86 6.04 -8.17 -19.27
C VAL A 86 7.35 -8.36 -20.03
N GLU A 87 8.45 -7.81 -19.52
CA GLU A 87 9.81 -8.00 -20.06
C GLU A 87 10.18 -9.49 -20.17
N LEU A 88 9.93 -10.27 -19.12
CA LEU A 88 10.16 -11.72 -19.13
C LEU A 88 9.32 -12.44 -20.20
N PHE A 89 8.08 -12.02 -20.45
CA PHE A 89 7.25 -12.60 -21.52
C PHE A 89 7.80 -12.28 -22.91
N GLU A 90 8.27 -11.05 -23.13
CA GLU A 90 8.89 -10.64 -24.39
C GLU A 90 10.21 -11.39 -24.65
N GLU A 91 11.07 -11.48 -23.63
CA GLU A 91 12.33 -12.25 -23.71
C GLU A 91 12.08 -13.73 -24.01
N ASN A 92 11.11 -14.35 -23.34
CA ASN A 92 10.73 -15.74 -23.62
C ASN A 92 10.22 -15.92 -25.05
N LYS A 93 9.37 -15.01 -25.55
CA LYS A 93 8.90 -15.05 -26.93
C LYS A 93 10.06 -14.98 -27.93
N ASN A 94 10.99 -14.04 -27.73
CA ASN A 94 12.17 -13.91 -28.59
C ASN A 94 13.07 -15.17 -28.55
N LEU A 95 13.20 -15.79 -27.38
CA LEU A 95 13.94 -17.05 -27.23
C LEU A 95 13.30 -18.18 -28.03
N TYR A 96 11.97 -18.30 -27.99
CA TYR A 96 11.23 -19.30 -28.79
C TYR A 96 11.37 -19.07 -30.29
N GLU A 97 11.33 -17.81 -30.75
CA GLU A 97 11.54 -17.48 -32.17
C GLU A 97 12.95 -17.90 -32.64
N ARG A 98 13.98 -17.66 -31.81
CA ARG A 98 15.36 -18.09 -32.10
C ARG A 98 15.51 -19.60 -32.10
N LEU A 99 14.86 -20.30 -31.18
CA LEU A 99 14.88 -21.76 -31.14
C LEU A 99 14.23 -22.35 -32.41
N LEU A 100 13.10 -21.78 -32.83
CA LEU A 100 12.43 -22.20 -34.05
C LEU A 100 13.32 -21.97 -35.28
N GLN A 101 14.05 -20.86 -35.33
CA GLN A 101 14.99 -20.60 -36.42
C GLN A 101 16.14 -21.60 -36.40
N ALA A 102 16.72 -21.91 -35.24
CA ALA A 102 17.80 -22.89 -35.12
C ALA A 102 17.37 -24.30 -35.57
N GLU A 103 16.14 -24.71 -35.26
CA GLU A 103 15.57 -25.98 -35.76
C GLU A 103 15.43 -25.97 -37.29
N LYS A 104 14.95 -24.86 -37.88
CA LYS A 104 14.86 -24.71 -39.35
C LYS A 104 16.23 -24.78 -40.02
N ASP A 105 17.22 -24.05 -39.50
CA ASP A 105 18.57 -24.02 -40.05
C ASP A 105 19.23 -25.41 -39.98
N LYS A 106 19.00 -26.13 -38.88
CA LYS A 106 19.46 -27.51 -38.71
C LYS A 106 18.80 -28.46 -39.72
N ILE A 107 17.50 -28.32 -39.98
CA ILE A 107 16.80 -29.10 -41.00
C ILE A 107 17.41 -28.82 -42.38
N ILE A 108 17.62 -27.55 -42.75
CA ILE A 108 18.22 -27.17 -44.03
C ILE A 108 19.61 -27.78 -44.18
N TYR A 109 20.46 -27.66 -43.17
CA TYR A 109 21.81 -28.25 -43.17
C TYR A 109 21.77 -29.78 -43.36
N LEU A 110 20.83 -30.47 -42.70
CA LEU A 110 20.65 -31.92 -42.86
C LEU A 110 20.16 -32.27 -44.27
N GLU A 111 19.25 -31.49 -44.85
CA GLU A 111 18.80 -31.68 -46.23
C GLU A 111 19.94 -31.49 -47.25
N GLU A 112 20.80 -30.50 -47.06
CA GLU A 112 21.98 -30.27 -47.91
C GLU A 112 22.97 -31.43 -47.83
N LEU A 113 23.25 -31.94 -46.62
CA LEU A 113 24.11 -33.12 -46.43
C LEU A 113 23.54 -34.37 -47.12
N LEU A 114 22.21 -34.54 -47.11
CA LEU A 114 21.55 -35.66 -47.78
C LEU A 114 21.58 -35.52 -49.31
N LYS A 115 21.49 -34.30 -49.84
CA LYS A 115 21.57 -34.03 -51.29
C LYS A 115 22.98 -34.19 -51.86
N ASN A 116 24.01 -33.95 -51.05
CA ASN A 116 25.42 -34.07 -51.43
C ASN A 116 25.97 -35.51 -51.29
N LYS A 117 25.10 -36.50 -51.14
CA LYS A 117 25.43 -37.92 -50.96
C LYS A 117 24.98 -38.73 -52.18
#